data_AF-A0AAU8TCY9-F1
#
_entry.id   AF-A0AAU8TCY9-F1
#
_cell.length_a   1.000
_cell.length_b   1.000
_cell.length_c   1.000
_cell.angle_alpha   90.00
_cell.angle_beta   90.00
_cell.angle_gamma   90.00
#
_symmetry.space_group_name_H-M   'P 1'
#
loop_
_entity.id
_entity.type
_entity.pdbx_description
1 polymer ?
#
loop_
_entity_poly.entity_id
_entity_poly.type
_entity_poly.pdbx_seq_one_letter_code
_entity_poly.pdbx_strand_id
1 'polypeptide(L)'
;MSNPRYPEEFKIQAVNQVIEKKLPVADVAARLGVSAHSLYAWIKRYSKPQAERQQDDDQHAELRRLRAELKRVTEERDILKGRRVLCQRVQLKYAFIKQRACDYSIRWLCLTLKVHPSSYYACCLSRNLHAPKTTSDC
;
A
#
# COMPACT_ATOMS: atom_id res chain seq x y z
N MET A 1 -2.54 2.27 26.03
CA MET A 1 -3.27 1.07 26.47
C MET A 1 -2.37 -0.14 26.24
N SER A 2 -1.85 -0.74 27.30
CA SER A 2 -1.05 -1.96 27.23
C SER A 2 -1.97 -3.12 26.89
N ASN A 3 -1.71 -3.81 25.77
CA ASN A 3 -2.43 -5.03 25.44
C ASN A 3 -1.84 -6.17 26.28
N PRO A 4 -2.59 -6.79 27.22
CA PRO A 4 -2.05 -7.86 28.05
C PRO A 4 -1.61 -9.03 27.15
N ARG A 5 -0.37 -9.48 27.33
CA ARG A 5 0.22 -10.52 26.50
C ARG A 5 -0.06 -11.87 27.16
N TYR A 6 -1.13 -12.53 26.70
CA TYR A 6 -1.49 -13.87 27.18
C TYR A 6 -0.63 -14.95 26.49
N PRO A 7 -0.23 -15.99 27.23
CA PRO A 7 0.45 -17.16 26.66
C PRO A 7 -0.43 -17.89 25.63
N GLU A 8 0.20 -18.67 24.76
CA GLU A 8 -0.47 -19.41 23.67
C GLU A 8 -1.41 -20.49 24.23
N GLU A 9 -0.94 -21.23 25.23
CA GLU A 9 -1.67 -22.30 25.91
C GLU A 9 -2.96 -21.79 26.56
N PHE A 10 -2.91 -20.58 27.14
CA PHE A 10 -4.09 -19.95 27.74
C PHE A 10 -5.14 -19.62 26.70
N LYS A 11 -4.73 -19.12 25.52
CA LYS A 11 -5.66 -18.79 24.43
C LYS A 11 -6.31 -20.06 23.86
N ILE A 12 -5.54 -21.13 23.70
CA ILE A 12 -6.04 -22.42 23.23
C ILE A 12 -7.05 -22.98 24.22
N GLN A 13 -6.75 -22.99 25.52
CA GLN A 13 -7.69 -23.45 26.55
C GLN A 13 -8.98 -22.62 26.57
N ALA A 14 -8.89 -21.29 26.47
CA ALA A 14 -10.05 -20.42 26.42
C ALA A 14 -10.94 -20.72 25.19
N VAL A 15 -10.33 -20.97 24.03
CA VAL A 15 -11.05 -21.34 22.80
C VAL A 15 -11.66 -22.74 22.91
N ASN A 16 -10.96 -23.71 23.50
CA ASN A 16 -11.49 -25.06 23.73
C ASN A 16 -12.71 -25.05 24.67
N GLN A 17 -12.74 -24.18 25.69
CA GLN A 17 -13.94 -24.00 26.52
C GLN A 17 -15.16 -23.55 25.73
N VAL A 18 -14.98 -22.73 24.68
CA VAL A 18 -16.08 -22.28 23.83
C VAL A 18 -16.46 -23.37 22.82
N ILE A 19 -15.49 -24.05 22.21
CA ILE A 19 -15.75 -25.04 21.13
C ILE A 19 -16.22 -26.38 21.70
N GLU A 20 -15.51 -26.95 22.67
CA GLU A 20 -15.79 -28.29 23.22
C GLU A 20 -16.94 -28.25 24.22
N LYS A 21 -16.93 -27.29 25.15
CA LYS A 21 -17.97 -27.17 26.20
C LYS A 21 -19.18 -26.35 25.76
N LYS A 22 -19.17 -25.77 24.55
CA LYS A 22 -20.26 -24.95 23.96
C LYS A 22 -20.76 -23.84 24.88
N LEU A 23 -19.87 -23.28 25.72
CA LEU A 23 -20.20 -22.18 26.60
C LEU A 23 -20.29 -20.86 25.81
N PRO A 24 -21.18 -19.94 26.20
CA PRO A 24 -21.29 -18.65 25.54
C PRO A 24 -20.01 -17.83 25.78
N VAL A 25 -19.59 -17.10 24.73
CA VAL A 25 -18.36 -16.29 24.72
C VAL A 25 -18.36 -15.25 25.85
N ALA A 26 -19.52 -14.68 26.18
CA ALA A 26 -19.67 -13.70 27.25
C ALA A 26 -19.33 -14.28 28.63
N ASP A 27 -19.80 -15.49 28.93
CA ASP A 27 -19.55 -16.14 30.22
C ASP A 27 -18.08 -16.57 30.36
N VAL A 28 -17.49 -17.08 29.28
CA VAL A 28 -16.07 -17.47 29.26
C VAL A 28 -15.18 -16.23 29.41
N ALA A 29 -15.53 -15.14 28.73
CA ALA A 29 -14.83 -13.86 28.84
C ALA A 29 -14.90 -13.30 30.27
N ALA A 30 -16.08 -13.31 30.89
CA ALA A 30 -16.29 -12.85 32.26
C ALA A 30 -15.52 -13.70 33.29
N ARG A 31 -15.54 -15.04 33.15
CA ARG A 31 -14.83 -15.96 34.05
C ARG A 31 -13.31 -15.82 33.97
N LEU A 32 -12.78 -15.61 32.78
CA LEU A 32 -11.33 -15.49 32.53
C LEU A 32 -10.82 -14.04 32.66
N GLY A 33 -11.71 -13.06 32.86
CA GLY A 33 -11.34 -11.65 32.99
C GLY A 33 -10.76 -11.05 31.70
N VAL A 34 -11.15 -11.57 30.53
CA VAL A 34 -10.68 -11.11 29.21
C VAL A 34 -11.80 -10.42 28.46
N SER A 35 -11.44 -9.51 27.54
CA SER A 35 -12.45 -8.86 26.70
C SER A 35 -13.09 -9.87 25.74
N ALA A 36 -14.40 -9.78 25.54
CA ALA A 36 -15.11 -10.63 24.58
C ALA A 36 -14.55 -10.46 23.15
N HIS A 37 -14.10 -9.25 22.79
CA HIS A 37 -13.48 -8.98 21.50
C HIS A 37 -12.18 -9.77 21.29
N SER A 38 -11.33 -9.84 22.32
CA SER A 38 -10.11 -10.66 22.28
C SER A 38 -10.45 -12.14 22.12
N LEU A 39 -11.48 -12.62 22.81
CA LEU A 39 -11.89 -14.02 22.73
C LEU A 39 -12.44 -14.37 21.33
N TYR A 40 -13.23 -13.49 20.71
CA TYR A 40 -13.63 -13.67 19.30
C TYR A 40 -12.45 -13.69 18.33
N ALA A 41 -11.46 -12.82 18.54
CA ALA A 41 -10.24 -12.82 17.73
C ALA A 41 -9.44 -14.12 17.90
N TRP A 42 -9.39 -14.68 19.11
CA TRP A 42 -8.77 -15.97 19.37
C TRP A 42 -9.55 -17.11 18.72
N ILE A 43 -10.88 -17.15 18.86
CA ILE A 43 -11.71 -18.17 18.19
C ILE A 43 -11.43 -18.17 16.68
N LYS A 44 -11.42 -17.00 16.03
CA LYS A 44 -11.14 -16.89 14.60
C LYS A 44 -9.75 -17.39 14.20
N ARG A 45 -8.74 -17.19 15.05
CA ARG A 45 -7.37 -17.63 14.77
C ARG A 45 -7.22 -19.12 15.05
N TYR A 46 -7.60 -19.56 16.25
CA TYR A 46 -7.39 -20.92 16.77
C TYR A 46 -8.46 -21.93 16.34
N SER A 47 -9.50 -21.52 15.62
CA SER A 47 -10.44 -22.48 14.98
C SER A 47 -9.76 -23.32 13.89
N LYS A 48 -8.65 -22.84 13.33
CA LYS A 48 -7.87 -23.55 12.32
C LYS A 48 -6.78 -24.44 12.96
N PRO A 49 -6.45 -25.59 12.35
CA PRO A 49 -5.30 -26.40 12.74
C PRO A 49 -4.02 -25.58 12.84
N GLN A 50 -3.14 -25.95 13.77
CA GLN A 50 -1.87 -25.23 14.00
C GLN A 50 -0.99 -25.15 12.74
N ALA A 51 -0.98 -26.20 11.93
CA ALA A 51 -0.21 -26.24 10.67
C ALA A 51 -0.67 -25.16 9.68
N GLU A 52 -1.98 -25.00 9.47
CA GLU A 52 -2.53 -23.98 8.59
C GLU A 52 -2.25 -22.56 9.11
N ARG A 53 -2.31 -22.35 10.43
CA ARG A 53 -1.97 -21.06 11.03
C ARG A 53 -0.52 -20.66 10.79
N GLN A 54 0.40 -21.62 10.92
CA GLN A 54 1.81 -21.38 10.69
C GLN A 54 2.05 -21.05 9.21
N GLN A 55 1.42 -21.79 8.29
CA GLN A 55 1.47 -21.49 6.86
C GLN A 55 0.93 -20.09 6.54
N ASP A 56 -0.22 -19.70 7.10
CA ASP A 56 -0.77 -18.36 6.94
C ASP A 56 0.23 -17.30 7.44
N ASP A 57 0.79 -17.48 8.64
CA ASP A 57 1.74 -16.52 9.23
C ASP A 57 3.04 -16.41 8.41
N ASP A 58 3.55 -17.52 7.88
CA ASP A 58 4.72 -17.59 7.01
C ASP A 58 4.46 -16.90 5.67
N GLN A 59 3.31 -17.18 5.03
CA GLN A 59 2.87 -16.50 3.81
C GLN A 59 2.75 -14.99 4.02
N HIS A 60 2.20 -14.54 5.15
CA HIS A 60 2.11 -13.12 5.46
C HIS A 60 3.51 -12.50 5.69
N ALA A 61 4.45 -13.25 6.25
CA ALA A 61 5.84 -12.80 6.39
C ALA A 61 6.53 -12.65 5.03
N GLU A 62 6.34 -13.61 4.13
CA GLU A 62 6.82 -13.55 2.75
C GLU A 62 6.21 -12.37 1.99
N LEU A 63 4.89 -12.17 2.08
CA LEU A 63 4.20 -11.01 1.48
C LEU A 63 4.79 -9.68 1.97
N ARG A 64 5.12 -9.57 3.26
CA ARG A 64 5.78 -8.36 3.79
C ARG A 64 7.18 -8.18 3.20
N ARG A 65 7.98 -9.26 3.10
CA ARG A 65 9.32 -9.21 2.48
C ARG A 65 9.25 -8.82 1.01
N LEU A 66 8.40 -9.48 0.24
CA LEU A 66 8.22 -9.22 -1.20
C LEU A 66 7.74 -7.79 -1.45
N ARG A 67 6.82 -7.26 -0.64
CA ARG A 67 6.38 -5.86 -0.75
C ARG A 67 7.52 -4.87 -0.46
N ALA A 68 8.38 -5.17 0.51
CA ALA A 68 9.55 -4.34 0.81
C ALA A 68 10.57 -4.36 -0.35
N GLU A 69 10.79 -5.53 -0.94
CA GLU A 69 11.69 -5.68 -2.10
C GLU A 69 11.14 -4.98 -3.34
N LEU A 70 9.84 -5.14 -3.65
CA LEU A 70 9.18 -4.41 -4.72
C LEU A 70 9.29 -2.89 -4.53
N LYS A 71 9.14 -2.40 -3.30
CA LYS A 71 9.31 -0.98 -2.99
C LYS A 71 10.73 -0.53 -3.29
N ARG A 72 11.74 -1.26 -2.82
CA ARG A 72 13.17 -0.97 -3.07
C ARG A 72 13.49 -0.97 -4.57
N VAL A 73 13.08 -2.01 -5.30
CA VAL A 73 13.30 -2.12 -6.75
C VAL A 73 12.60 -0.98 -7.51
N THR A 74 11.41 -0.57 -7.05
CA THR A 74 10.69 0.57 -7.62
C THR A 74 11.45 1.87 -7.40
N GLU A 75 11.98 2.10 -6.20
CA GLU A 75 12.83 3.26 -5.88
C GLU A 75 14.10 3.28 -6.74
N GLU A 76 14.79 2.14 -6.87
CA GLU A 76 16.00 2.01 -7.72
C GLU A 76 15.67 2.28 -9.20
N ARG A 77 14.57 1.72 -9.71
CA ARG A 77 14.07 2.01 -11.08
C ARG A 77 13.75 3.48 -11.27
N ASP A 78 13.13 4.12 -10.28
CA ASP A 78 12.74 5.52 -10.37
C ASP A 78 13.96 6.45 -10.31
N ILE A 79 15.01 6.07 -9.58
CA ILE A 79 16.33 6.72 -9.63
C ILE A 79 16.94 6.58 -11.04
N LEU A 80 16.93 5.38 -11.64
CA LEU A 80 17.47 5.14 -12.98
C LEU A 80 16.67 5.84 -14.08
N LYS A 81 15.33 5.87 -13.97
CA LYS A 81 14.46 6.67 -14.84
C LYS A 81 14.78 8.16 -14.68
N GLY A 82 14.94 8.64 -13.45
CA GLY A 82 15.38 10.01 -13.15
C GLY A 82 16.70 10.37 -13.85
N ARG A 83 17.66 9.46 -13.91
CA ARG A 83 18.93 9.66 -14.65
C ARG A 83 18.73 9.80 -16.16
N ARG A 84 17.81 9.05 -16.78
CA ARG A 84 17.46 9.25 -18.21
C ARG A 84 16.81 10.61 -18.48
N VAL A 85 16.05 11.17 -17.52
CA VAL A 85 15.43 12.51 -17.65
C VAL A 85 16.38 13.66 -17.29
N LEU A 86 17.48 13.40 -16.58
CA LEU A 86 18.55 14.39 -16.37
C LEU A 86 19.42 14.60 -17.62
N CYS A 87 19.39 13.66 -18.57
CA CYS A 87 20.10 13.76 -19.85
C CYS A 87 19.19 14.10 -21.05
N GLN A 88 17.89 14.32 -20.83
CA GLN A 88 16.97 14.78 -21.88
C GLN A 88 16.61 16.25 -21.69
N ARG A 89 16.93 17.06 -22.71
CA ARG A 89 16.60 18.49 -22.81
C ARG A 89 15.21 18.76 -22.22
N VAL A 90 15.12 19.73 -21.30
CA VAL A 90 13.92 20.21 -20.57
C VAL A 90 12.63 20.24 -21.41
N GLN A 91 12.75 20.43 -22.72
CA GLN A 91 11.70 20.35 -23.73
C GLN A 91 10.88 19.04 -23.72
N LEU A 92 11.51 17.88 -23.51
CA LEU A 92 10.81 16.59 -23.50
C LEU A 92 9.94 16.41 -22.26
N LYS A 93 10.36 16.99 -21.12
CA LYS A 93 9.54 17.04 -19.90
C LYS A 93 8.27 17.85 -20.14
N TYR A 94 8.36 18.98 -20.84
CA TYR A 94 7.20 19.82 -21.14
C TYR A 94 6.25 19.19 -22.17
N ALA A 95 6.79 18.50 -23.18
CA ALA A 95 5.98 17.74 -24.14
C ALA A 95 5.18 16.63 -23.44
N PHE A 96 5.80 15.90 -22.51
CA PHE A 96 5.13 14.88 -21.71
C PHE A 96 4.03 15.45 -20.80
N ILE A 97 4.28 16.60 -20.15
CA ILE A 97 3.28 17.29 -19.32
C ILE A 97 2.08 17.70 -20.18
N LYS A 98 2.32 18.23 -21.38
CA LYS A 98 1.26 18.65 -22.30
C LYS A 98 0.39 17.47 -22.76
N GLN A 99 0.98 16.31 -23.04
CA GLN A 99 0.25 15.12 -23.49
C GLN A 99 -0.68 14.53 -22.41
N ARG A 100 -0.30 14.65 -21.13
CA ARG A 100 -1.02 14.04 -20.00
C ARG A 100 -1.75 15.04 -19.10
N ALA A 101 -1.86 16.30 -19.52
CA ALA A 101 -2.52 17.35 -18.75
C ALA A 101 -4.04 17.13 -18.59
N CYS A 102 -4.65 16.31 -19.43
CA CYS A 102 -6.07 15.94 -19.33
C CYS A 102 -6.33 14.85 -18.28
N ASP A 103 -5.36 13.94 -18.08
CA ASP A 103 -5.51 12.79 -17.19
C ASP A 103 -5.05 13.09 -15.75
N TYR A 104 -4.09 14.02 -15.59
CA TYR A 104 -3.45 14.32 -14.32
C TYR A 104 -3.27 15.82 -14.10
N SER A 105 -3.31 16.24 -12.83
CA SER A 105 -3.08 17.65 -12.49
C SER A 105 -1.66 18.10 -12.88
N ILE A 106 -1.56 19.27 -13.51
CA ILE A 106 -0.28 19.84 -13.97
C ILE A 106 0.69 20.00 -12.81
N ARG A 107 0.22 20.37 -11.60
CA ARG A 107 1.06 20.49 -10.40
C ARG A 107 1.70 19.16 -10.02
N TRP A 108 0.93 18.07 -10.07
CA TRP A 108 1.43 16.73 -9.78
C TRP A 108 2.44 16.26 -10.83
N LEU A 109 2.17 16.49 -12.12
CA LEU A 109 3.11 16.17 -13.20
C LEU A 109 4.42 16.95 -13.09
N CYS A 110 4.35 18.25 -12.75
CA CYS A 110 5.51 19.10 -12.52
C CYS A 110 6.38 18.62 -11.35
N LEU A 111 5.73 18.22 -10.24
CA LEU A 111 6.41 17.66 -9.07
C LEU A 111 7.13 16.35 -9.41
N THR A 112 6.44 15.43 -10.10
CA THR A 112 6.98 14.12 -10.50
C THR A 112 8.17 14.24 -11.45
N LEU A 113 8.15 15.20 -12.38
CA LEU A 113 9.23 15.41 -13.36
C LEU A 113 10.33 16.38 -12.88
N LYS A 114 10.22 16.89 -11.64
CA LYS A 114 11.10 17.90 -11.04
C LYS A 114 11.26 19.13 -11.93
N VAL A 115 10.14 19.71 -12.35
CA VAL A 115 10.09 21.00 -13.06
C VAL A 115 9.19 21.96 -12.29
N HIS A 116 9.53 23.25 -12.30
CA HIS A 116 8.70 24.25 -11.63
C HIS A 116 7.47 24.59 -12.50
N PRO A 117 6.24 24.64 -11.95
CA PRO A 117 5.04 24.99 -12.71
C PRO A 117 5.17 26.33 -13.45
N SER A 118 5.78 27.34 -12.81
CA SER A 118 6.01 28.64 -13.47
C SER A 118 6.93 28.55 -14.68
N SER A 119 7.94 27.68 -14.66
CA SER A 119 8.81 27.46 -15.82
C SER A 119 8.08 26.73 -16.95
N TYR A 120 7.17 25.81 -16.62
CA TYR A 120 6.28 25.17 -17.60
C TYR A 120 5.36 26.21 -18.26
N TYR A 121 4.64 27.00 -17.49
CA TYR A 121 3.75 28.03 -18.04
C TYR A 121 4.51 29.14 -18.80
N ALA A 122 5.66 29.60 -18.29
CA ALA A 122 6.51 30.57 -18.98
C ALA A 122 7.06 30.03 -20.31
N CYS A 123 7.40 28.72 -20.37
CA CYS A 123 7.80 28.07 -21.62
C CYS A 123 6.62 27.88 -22.58
N CYS A 124 5.42 27.59 -22.08
CA CYS A 124 4.19 27.53 -22.88
C CYS A 124 3.77 28.91 -23.44
N LEU A 125 4.09 29.99 -22.73
CA LEU A 125 3.79 31.37 -23.13
C LEU A 125 4.82 31.97 -24.11
N SER A 126 6.08 31.53 -24.06
CA SER A 126 7.18 32.10 -24.88
C SER A 126 7.44 31.35 -26.20
N ARG A 127 6.88 30.15 -26.38
CA ARG A 127 6.91 29.42 -27.65
C ARG A 127 5.47 29.15 -28.09
N ASN A 128 5.06 29.77 -29.19
CA ASN A 128 4.16 29.10 -30.15
C ASN A 128 4.85 27.80 -30.60
N LEU A 129 4.78 26.76 -29.76
CA LEU A 129 5.06 25.39 -30.15
C LEU A 129 4.05 25.09 -31.24
N HIS A 130 4.50 25.23 -32.47
CA HIS A 130 3.78 24.94 -33.71
C HIS A 130 2.71 23.90 -33.45
N ALA A 131 1.46 24.36 -33.60
CA ALA A 131 0.31 23.49 -33.63
C ALA A 131 0.63 22.29 -34.52
N PRO A 132 0.47 21.03 -34.07
CA PRO A 132 0.27 19.97 -35.04
C PRO A 132 -0.94 20.40 -35.86
N LYS A 133 -0.74 20.52 -37.17
CA LYS A 133 -1.83 20.79 -38.11
C LYS A 133 -2.94 19.80 -37.80
N THR A 134 -4.13 20.35 -37.63
CA THR A 134 -5.39 19.63 -37.62
C THR A 134 -5.44 18.64 -38.79
N THR A 135 -5.53 17.36 -38.47
CA THR A 135 -6.25 16.32 -39.23
C THR A 135 -6.90 15.48 -38.14
N SER A 136 -8.07 15.88 -37.67
CA SER A 136 -9.36 15.33 -38.12
C SER A 136 -9.44 13.80 -37.91
N ASP A 137 -10.42 13.46 -37.09
CA ASP A 137 -11.21 12.23 -37.09
C ASP A 137 -10.72 11.01 -36.29
N CYS A 138 -11.65 10.61 -35.41
CA CYS A 138 -11.77 9.41 -34.57
C CYS A 138 -11.02 9.39 -33.23
#